data_AF-A0A1G6WBZ9-F1
#
_entry.id   AF-A0A1G6WBZ9-F1
#
_cell.length_a   1.000
_cell.length_b   1.000
_cell.length_c   1.000
_cell.angle_alpha   90.00
_cell.angle_beta   90.00
_cell.angle_gamma   90.00
#
_symmetry.space_group_name_H-M   'P 1'
#
loop_
_entity.id
_entity.type
_entity.pdbx_description
1 polymer ?
#
loop_
_entity_poly.entity_id
_entity_poly.type
_entity_poly.pdbx_seq_one_letter_code
_entity_poly.pdbx_strand_id
1 'polypeptide(L)'
;MRRAGVALVFLVLAVLAGVRLGLAVAVLPPADRAEAALVAVFEDGRPDLVHEAADAWRRALARSPADPFAWSGLAWAEAARGAPVPYVDRLMARAAVLGPHVPEIARARRHWRILRRPATPAP
;
A
#
# COMPACT_ATOMS: atom_id res chain seq x y z
N MET A 1 41.18 9.37 35.89
CA MET A 1 41.24 9.03 34.45
C MET A 1 40.22 7.97 33.99
N ARG A 2 39.58 7.16 34.86
CA ARG A 2 38.64 6.09 34.44
C ARG A 2 37.24 6.55 33.96
N ARG A 3 36.77 7.75 34.33
CA ARG A 3 35.40 8.21 34.01
C ARG A 3 35.21 8.64 32.53
N ALA A 4 36.27 9.12 31.89
CA ALA A 4 36.23 9.54 30.48
C ALA A 4 36.04 8.35 29.52
N GLY A 5 36.64 7.19 29.84
CA GLY A 5 36.48 5.97 29.03
C GLY A 5 35.06 5.42 29.07
N VAL A 6 34.39 5.47 30.22
CA VAL A 6 33.01 4.98 30.37
C VAL A 6 32.01 5.86 29.60
N ALA A 7 32.20 7.19 29.66
CA ALA A 7 31.37 8.13 28.91
C ALA A 7 31.49 7.93 27.39
N LEU A 8 32.71 7.68 26.90
CA LEU A 8 32.96 7.41 25.48
C LEU A 8 32.27 6.11 25.03
N VAL A 9 32.35 5.04 25.82
CA VAL A 9 31.67 3.77 25.52
C VAL A 9 30.16 3.93 25.48
N PHE A 10 29.57 4.66 26.42
CA PHE A 10 28.13 4.94 26.42
C PHE A 10 27.69 5.71 25.18
N LEU A 11 28.50 6.70 24.75
CA LEU A 11 28.19 7.52 23.59
C LEU A 11 28.27 6.71 22.29
N VAL A 12 29.27 5.83 22.17
CA VAL A 12 29.38 4.89 21.05
C VAL A 12 28.21 3.90 21.02
N LEU A 13 27.82 3.35 22.17
CA LEU A 13 26.67 2.43 22.25
C LEU A 13 25.34 3.13 21.94
N ALA A 14 25.15 4.38 22.37
CA ALA A 14 23.97 5.17 22.06
C ALA A 14 23.87 5.49 20.56
N VAL A 15 24.99 5.83 19.93
CA VAL A 15 25.07 6.04 18.47
C VAL A 15 24.79 4.73 17.72
N LEU A 16 25.38 3.61 18.15
CA LEU A 16 25.10 2.29 17.55
C LEU A 16 23.64 1.87 17.72
N ALA A 17 23.04 2.13 18.88
CA ALA A 17 21.62 1.89 19.11
C ALA A 17 20.74 2.79 18.23
N GLY A 18 21.09 4.07 18.09
CA GLY A 18 20.40 5.01 17.20
C GLY A 18 20.49 4.62 15.72
N VAL A 19 21.66 4.16 15.27
CA VAL A 19 21.87 3.67 13.88
C VAL A 19 21.12 2.35 13.65
N ARG A 20 21.13 1.43 14.62
CA ARG A 20 20.36 0.18 14.56
C ARG A 20 18.85 0.44 14.58
N LEU A 21 18.39 1.43 15.34
CA LEU A 21 16.99 1.88 15.33
C LEU A 21 16.65 2.54 13.99
N GLY A 22 17.54 3.37 13.42
CA GLY A 22 17.37 3.97 12.09
C GLY A 22 17.28 2.93 10.96
N LEU A 23 18.09 1.86 11.02
CA LEU A 23 18.06 0.75 10.08
C LEU A 23 16.82 -0.16 10.28
N ALA A 24 16.37 -0.36 11.52
CA ALA A 24 15.14 -1.10 11.82
C ALA A 24 13.86 -0.31 11.48
N VAL A 25 13.95 1.02 11.40
CA VAL A 25 12.86 1.95 11.04
C VAL A 25 12.82 2.22 9.53
N ALA A 26 13.57 1.48 8.71
CA ALA A 26 13.29 1.31 7.28
C ALA A 26 12.03 0.43 7.06
N VAL A 27 10.97 0.72 7.82
CA VAL A 27 9.63 0.24 7.56
C VAL A 27 9.21 0.93 6.27
N LEU A 28 9.11 0.17 5.16
CA LEU A 28 8.58 0.70 3.91
C LEU A 28 7.34 1.56 4.23
N PRO A 29 7.23 2.77 3.64
CA PRO A 29 6.01 3.55 3.63
C PRO A 29 4.80 2.62 3.45
N PRO A 30 3.70 2.87 4.17
CA PRO A 30 2.57 1.94 4.20
C PRO A 30 1.98 1.69 2.80
N ALA A 31 2.13 2.65 1.88
CA ALA A 31 1.79 2.50 0.47
C ALA A 31 2.69 1.46 -0.23
N ASP A 32 4.01 1.58 -0.10
CA ASP A 32 4.97 0.64 -0.69
C ASP A 32 4.78 -0.79 -0.17
N ARG A 33 4.47 -0.96 1.13
CA ARG A 33 4.11 -2.27 1.68
C ARG A 33 2.81 -2.82 1.09
N ALA A 34 1.82 -1.95 0.89
CA ALA A 34 0.54 -2.34 0.33
C ALA A 34 0.67 -2.71 -1.16
N GLU A 35 1.52 -2.00 -1.89
CA GLU A 35 1.88 -2.30 -3.27
C GLU A 35 2.61 -3.63 -3.37
N ALA A 36 3.66 -3.85 -2.58
CA ALA A 36 4.39 -5.12 -2.57
C ALA A 36 3.49 -6.32 -2.25
N ALA A 37 2.59 -6.18 -1.27
CA ALA A 37 1.62 -7.24 -0.96
C ALA A 37 0.63 -7.47 -2.10
N LEU A 38 0.17 -6.42 -2.78
CA LEU A 38 -0.75 -6.54 -3.91
C LEU A 38 -0.07 -7.14 -5.15
N VAL A 39 1.19 -6.80 -5.40
CA VAL A 39 2.01 -7.41 -6.46
C VAL A 39 2.16 -8.91 -6.18
N ALA A 40 2.48 -9.31 -4.96
CA ALA A 40 2.58 -10.73 -4.60
C ALA A 40 1.24 -11.49 -4.79
N VAL A 41 0.09 -10.83 -4.58
CA VAL A 41 -1.22 -11.44 -4.87
C VAL A 41 -1.37 -11.76 -6.36
N PHE A 42 -1.00 -10.83 -7.25
CA PHE A 42 -1.26 -10.97 -8.69
C PHE A 42 -0.14 -11.68 -9.46
N GLU A 43 1.12 -11.40 -9.15
CA GLU A 43 2.28 -11.94 -9.88
C GLU A 43 2.76 -13.27 -9.28
N ASP A 44 2.85 -13.35 -7.96
CA ASP A 44 3.33 -14.57 -7.27
C ASP A 44 2.21 -15.57 -6.96
N GLY A 45 0.96 -15.24 -7.31
CA GLY A 45 -0.20 -16.11 -7.10
C GLY A 45 -0.47 -16.37 -5.61
N ARG A 46 -0.29 -15.37 -4.74
CA ARG A 46 -0.51 -15.45 -3.29
C ARG A 46 -1.82 -14.79 -2.84
N PRO A 47 -2.99 -15.42 -3.08
CA PRO A 47 -4.28 -14.85 -2.71
C PRO A 47 -4.45 -14.68 -1.20
N ASP A 48 -3.68 -15.39 -0.37
CA ASP A 48 -3.68 -15.28 1.08
C ASP A 48 -3.27 -13.89 1.58
N LEU A 49 -2.48 -13.14 0.80
CA LEU A 49 -2.04 -11.78 1.13
C LEU A 49 -3.07 -10.69 0.83
N VAL A 50 -4.19 -11.01 0.20
CA VAL A 50 -5.13 -9.99 -0.28
C VAL A 50 -5.75 -9.17 0.86
N HIS A 51 -5.97 -9.80 2.02
CA HIS A 51 -6.46 -9.11 3.21
C HIS A 51 -5.41 -8.16 3.78
N GLU A 52 -4.15 -8.59 3.84
CA GLU A 52 -3.03 -7.78 4.30
C GLU A 52 -2.81 -6.57 3.38
N ALA A 53 -2.88 -6.76 2.06
CA ALA A 53 -2.78 -5.68 1.07
C ALA A 53 -3.86 -4.62 1.30
N ALA A 54 -5.12 -5.02 1.44
CA ALA A 54 -6.22 -4.08 1.71
C ALA A 54 -6.03 -3.33 3.03
N ASP A 55 -5.62 -4.02 4.10
CA ASP A 55 -5.37 -3.39 5.40
C ASP A 55 -4.18 -2.41 5.34
N ALA A 56 -3.14 -2.74 4.59
CA ALA A 56 -2.02 -1.85 4.34
C ALA A 56 -2.43 -0.59 3.58
N TRP A 57 -3.25 -0.72 2.53
CA TRP A 57 -3.81 0.43 1.80
C TRP A 57 -4.70 1.31 2.69
N ARG A 58 -5.54 0.74 3.56
CA ARG A 58 -6.33 1.52 4.53
C ARG A 58 -5.43 2.29 5.50
N ARG A 59 -4.33 1.69 5.96
CA ARG A 59 -3.32 2.39 6.80
C ARG A 59 -2.60 3.50 6.04
N ALA A 60 -2.32 3.31 4.75
CA ALA A 60 -1.77 4.37 3.90
C ALA A 60 -2.74 5.56 3.79
N LEU A 61 -4.02 5.27 3.53
CA LEU A 61 -5.09 6.29 3.47
C LEU A 61 -5.33 7.01 4.80
N ALA A 62 -5.18 6.33 5.93
CA ALA A 62 -5.27 6.97 7.24
C ALA A 62 -4.19 8.04 7.45
N ARG A 63 -3.04 7.92 6.78
CA ARG A 63 -1.95 8.92 6.82
C ARG A 63 -2.06 9.95 5.71
N SER A 64 -2.50 9.53 4.52
CA SER A 64 -2.66 10.38 3.35
C SER A 64 -4.03 10.15 2.69
N PRO A 65 -5.11 10.75 3.23
CA PRO A 65 -6.48 10.51 2.74
C PRO A 65 -6.75 11.12 1.36
N ALA A 66 -5.86 11.99 0.89
CA ALA A 66 -5.92 12.63 -0.41
C ALA A 66 -5.06 11.94 -1.48
N ASP A 67 -4.37 10.83 -1.16
CA ASP A 67 -3.51 10.13 -2.10
C ASP A 67 -4.33 9.31 -3.13
N PRO A 68 -4.34 9.71 -4.41
CA PRO A 68 -5.10 9.00 -5.43
C PRO A 68 -4.59 7.58 -5.69
N PHE A 69 -3.29 7.31 -5.54
CA PHE A 69 -2.73 5.98 -5.72
C PHE A 69 -3.18 5.04 -4.60
N ALA A 70 -3.20 5.51 -3.36
CA ALA A 70 -3.69 4.71 -2.24
C ALA A 70 -5.17 4.34 -2.37
N TRP A 71 -6.01 5.25 -2.90
CA TRP A 71 -7.41 4.92 -3.22
C TRP A 71 -7.54 3.90 -4.35
N SER A 72 -6.72 4.01 -5.40
CA SER A 72 -6.72 3.05 -6.51
C SER A 72 -6.20 1.67 -6.07
N GLY A 73 -5.15 1.62 -5.25
CA GLY A 73 -4.58 0.40 -4.70
C GLY A 73 -5.55 -0.34 -3.78
N LEU A 74 -6.25 0.40 -2.90
CA LEU A 74 -7.32 -0.17 -2.08
C LEU A 74 -8.43 -0.76 -2.96
N ALA A 75 -8.82 -0.06 -4.02
CA ALA A 75 -9.86 -0.56 -4.92
C ALA A 75 -9.49 -1.91 -5.56
N TRP A 76 -8.24 -2.07 -6.02
CA TRP A 76 -7.76 -3.34 -6.56
C TRP A 76 -7.69 -4.45 -5.50
N ALA A 77 -7.21 -4.13 -4.30
CA ALA A 77 -7.16 -5.09 -3.20
C ALA A 77 -8.57 -5.56 -2.78
N GLU A 78 -9.54 -4.65 -2.73
CA GLU A 78 -10.94 -4.98 -2.41
C GLU A 78 -11.62 -5.77 -3.53
N ALA A 79 -11.31 -5.46 -4.80
CA ALA A 79 -11.77 -6.28 -5.92
C ALA A 79 -11.26 -7.73 -5.82
N ALA A 80 -9.96 -7.89 -5.51
CA ALA A 80 -9.35 -9.21 -5.33
C ALA A 80 -9.91 -9.96 -4.09
N ARG A 81 -10.36 -9.24 -3.05
CA ARG A 81 -11.11 -9.81 -1.90
C ARG A 81 -12.54 -10.27 -2.26
N GLY A 82 -13.00 -10.00 -3.48
CA GLY A 82 -14.38 -10.29 -3.90
C GLY A 82 -15.39 -9.25 -3.40
N ALA A 83 -14.96 -8.01 -3.12
CA ALA A 83 -15.89 -6.96 -2.73
C ALA A 83 -16.86 -6.61 -3.88
N PRO A 84 -18.10 -6.17 -3.56
CA PRO A 84 -19.09 -5.86 -4.60
C PRO A 84 -18.62 -4.79 -5.58
N VAL A 85 -18.91 -4.97 -6.87
CA VAL A 85 -18.54 -4.01 -7.94
C VAL A 85 -18.91 -2.55 -7.60
N PRO A 86 -20.11 -2.24 -7.07
CA PRO A 86 -20.44 -0.85 -6.70
C PRO A 86 -19.55 -0.26 -5.62
N TYR A 87 -19.00 -1.09 -4.73
CA TYR A 87 -18.06 -0.63 -3.71
C TYR A 87 -16.69 -0.29 -4.33
N VAL A 88 -16.15 -1.20 -5.14
CA VAL A 88 -14.88 -0.96 -5.86
C VAL A 88 -14.99 0.26 -6.78
N ASP A 89 -16.14 0.44 -7.45
CA ASP A 89 -16.41 1.60 -8.30
C ASP A 89 -16.31 2.93 -7.55
N ARG A 90 -16.78 2.99 -6.30
CA ARG A 90 -16.68 4.20 -5.47
C ARG A 90 -15.22 4.52 -5.12
N LEU A 91 -14.42 3.50 -4.81
CA LEU A 91 -13.00 3.67 -4.51
C LEU A 91 -12.23 4.17 -5.75
N MET A 92 -12.46 3.55 -6.92
CA MET A 92 -11.88 3.99 -8.19
C MET A 92 -12.33 5.41 -8.58
N ALA A 93 -13.58 5.78 -8.30
CA ALA A 93 -14.07 7.14 -8.53
C ALA A 93 -13.38 8.15 -7.60
N ARG A 94 -13.17 7.81 -6.33
CA ARG A 94 -12.45 8.66 -5.38
C ARG A 94 -11.00 8.91 -5.80
N ALA A 95 -10.30 7.87 -6.24
CA ALA A 95 -8.96 7.99 -6.83
C ALA A 95 -8.95 8.97 -8.01
N ALA A 96 -9.90 8.84 -8.94
CA ALA A 96 -9.99 9.71 -10.12
C ALA A 96 -10.34 11.17 -9.80
N VAL A 97 -11.11 11.42 -8.74
CA VAL A 97 -11.41 12.79 -8.27
C VAL A 97 -10.18 13.45 -7.65
N LEU A 98 -9.35 12.68 -6.95
CA LEU A 98 -8.14 13.19 -6.30
C LEU A 98 -6.95 13.32 -7.26
N GLY A 99 -6.88 12.48 -8.29
CA GLY A 99 -5.84 12.48 -9.31
C GLY A 99 -6.36 12.62 -10.75
N PRO A 100 -7.15 13.65 -11.09
CA PRO A 100 -7.76 13.79 -12.42
C PRO A 100 -6.71 14.01 -13.52
N HIS A 101 -5.53 14.51 -13.15
CA HIS A 101 -4.42 14.77 -14.06
C HIS A 101 -3.41 13.62 -14.12
N VAL A 102 -3.61 12.56 -13.33
CA VAL A 102 -2.68 11.43 -13.23
C VAL A 102 -3.08 10.37 -14.26
N PRO A 103 -2.31 10.17 -15.35
CA PRO A 103 -2.69 9.26 -16.42
C PRO A 103 -2.76 7.80 -15.96
N GLU A 104 -1.97 7.40 -14.97
CA GLU A 104 -1.98 6.06 -14.36
C GLU A 104 -3.33 5.76 -13.70
N ILE A 105 -3.93 6.73 -13.01
CA ILE A 105 -5.24 6.58 -12.37
C ILE A 105 -6.34 6.44 -13.43
N ALA A 106 -6.26 7.22 -14.51
CA ALA A 106 -7.18 7.08 -15.65
C ALA A 106 -7.05 5.69 -16.30
N ARG A 107 -5.82 5.19 -16.48
CA ARG A 107 -5.53 3.85 -17.01
C ARG A 107 -6.07 2.76 -16.08
N ALA A 108 -5.81 2.83 -14.79
CA ALA A 108 -6.31 1.87 -13.79
C ALA A 108 -7.84 1.80 -13.79
N ARG A 109 -8.52 2.94 -13.79
CA ARG A 109 -9.99 3.00 -13.86
C ARG A 109 -10.54 2.44 -15.17
N ARG A 110 -9.89 2.70 -16.30
CA ARG A 110 -10.26 2.10 -17.60
C ARG A 110 -10.10 0.59 -17.55
N HIS A 111 -8.99 0.09 -17.01
CA HIS A 111 -8.73 -1.33 -16.89
C HIS A 111 -9.78 -2.02 -16.01
N TRP A 112 -10.11 -1.44 -14.86
CA TRP A 112 -11.20 -1.93 -14.00
C TRP A 112 -12.54 -2.02 -14.74
N ARG A 113 -12.90 -1.01 -15.55
CA ARG A 113 -14.14 -1.05 -16.35
C ARG A 113 -14.19 -2.20 -17.36
N ILE A 114 -13.03 -2.64 -17.85
CA ILE A 114 -12.94 -3.78 -18.77
C ILE A 114 -13.13 -5.08 -17.98
N LEU A 115 -12.44 -5.24 -16.86
CA LEU A 115 -12.48 -6.46 -16.05
C LEU A 115 -13.80 -6.68 -15.31
N ARG A 116 -14.46 -5.61 -14.85
CA ARG A 116 -15.71 -5.71 -14.08
C ARG A 116 -16.93 -6.13 -14.90
N ARG A 117 -16.81 -6.28 -16.23
CA ARG A 117 -17.94 -6.69 -17.08
C ARG A 117 -18.37 -8.10 -16.65
N PRO A 118 -19.67 -8.33 -16.41
CA PRO A 118 -20.14 -9.68 -16.13
C PRO A 118 -19.74 -10.57 -17.30
N ALA A 119 -19.25 -11.77 -17.01
CA ALA A 119 -19.13 -12.80 -18.03
C ALA A 119 -20.50 -12.90 -18.72
N THR A 120 -20.54 -12.68 -20.03
CA THR A 120 -21.76 -12.89 -20.82
C THR A 120 -22.27 -14.29 -20.44
N PRO A 121 -23.52 -14.46 -19.98
CA PRO A 121 -24.03 -15.79 -19.74
C PRO A 121 -23.85 -16.58 -21.04
N ALA A 122 -23.16 -17.71 -20.94
CA ALA A 122 -23.00 -18.61 -22.08
C ALA A 122 -24.41 -18.97 -22.61
N PRO A 123 -24.61 -19.03 -23.93
CA PRO A 123 -25.89 -19.36 -24.53
C PRO A 123 -26.41 -20.73 -24.09
#